data_AF-J3N2X9-F1
#
_entry.id   AF-J3N2X9-F1
#
_cell.length_a   1.000
_cell.length_b   1.000
_cell.length_c   1.000
_cell.angle_alpha   90.00
_cell.angle_beta   90.00
_cell.angle_gamma   90.00
#
_symmetry.space_group_name_H-M   'P 1'
#
loop_
_entity.id
_entity.type
_entity.pdbx_description
1 polymer ?
#
loop_
_entity_poly.entity_id
_entity_poly.type
_entity_poly.pdbx_seq_one_letter_code
_entity_poly.pdbx_strand_id
1 'polypeptide(L)'
;MHLKLESFVSFLALLVLFHVLVGLSHAAAAVAAGGGDQFMYEGFAGAWLDLDGMAVVEPDGKLMLTNVTSQMKGHAFHPAPLRFHAPANGTAAVRSFSTAFVFAIAADYVTVSGNGLAFFVAPSKNLSTASPSQFLGLFNSENNGNASNRIFAVELDTILNPEFRDINSNHVGVDVNGLVSVASKPAGYYADDDAGAFKNLTLFSGDAMQVWVDYDGGAMVINVTLAPVEVPKPSKPLISVAVDLSPVVNGTAYVGLSSSTGPFHTRHYVLGWSFAMDGPAPPLNYANLPKLPRVSAKRRSKVLDVLAPVATPLLALAVVAGVSFLVWRRIRYAELREDWEVEFGPHRFAYKDLFGDIAAAADARLCGDYDPNEAALVLKLGLLCSHPVAAERPSMRQVVQFLDGDVALPEPEPTYRSFTTLAMMQNADGFDSCAVSYPSTSTSIDGAPSVLSGGR
;
A
#
# COMPACT_ATOMS: atom_id res chain seq x y z
N MET A 1 12.07 -53.91 -49.54
CA MET A 1 12.53 -52.52 -49.24
C MET A 1 11.95 -51.46 -50.19
N HIS A 2 11.48 -51.80 -51.40
CA HIS A 2 10.94 -50.81 -52.35
C HIS A 2 9.60 -50.15 -51.96
N LEU A 3 8.66 -50.87 -51.32
CA LEU A 3 7.34 -50.31 -50.97
C LEU A 3 7.34 -49.22 -49.88
N LYS A 4 8.41 -49.10 -49.07
CA LYS A 4 8.50 -48.05 -48.04
C LYS A 4 8.98 -46.71 -48.60
N LEU A 5 9.68 -46.71 -49.74
CA LEU A 5 10.23 -45.48 -50.33
C LEU A 5 9.16 -44.71 -51.10
N GLU A 6 8.32 -45.40 -51.87
CA GLU A 6 7.18 -44.83 -52.60
C GLU A 6 6.20 -44.10 -51.65
N SER A 7 5.86 -44.73 -50.52
CA SER A 7 4.98 -44.14 -49.51
C SER A 7 5.59 -42.90 -48.84
N PHE A 8 6.91 -42.86 -48.68
CA PHE A 8 7.60 -41.74 -48.06
C PHE A 8 7.71 -40.54 -49.02
N VAL A 9 7.98 -40.80 -50.30
CA VAL A 9 8.01 -39.79 -51.36
C VAL A 9 6.62 -39.20 -51.58
N SER A 10 5.57 -40.03 -51.57
CA SER A 10 4.18 -39.58 -51.69
C SER A 10 3.74 -38.71 -50.50
N PHE A 11 4.15 -39.08 -49.27
CA PHE A 11 3.89 -38.28 -48.07
C PHE A 11 4.62 -36.92 -48.10
N LEU A 12 5.87 -36.89 -48.54
CA LEU A 12 6.63 -35.65 -48.66
C LEU A 12 6.05 -34.74 -49.75
N ALA A 13 5.59 -35.31 -50.87
CA ALA A 13 4.91 -34.57 -51.93
C ALA A 13 3.58 -33.97 -51.46
N LEU A 14 2.79 -34.72 -50.66
CA LEU A 14 1.57 -34.21 -50.02
C LEU A 14 1.85 -33.11 -49.01
N LEU A 15 2.93 -33.20 -48.24
CA LEU A 15 3.35 -32.17 -47.27
C LEU A 15 3.78 -30.88 -47.98
N VAL A 16 4.56 -31.00 -49.07
CA VAL A 16 4.96 -29.84 -49.89
C VAL A 16 3.75 -29.25 -50.59
N LEU A 17 2.84 -30.05 -51.14
CA LEU A 17 1.60 -29.58 -51.76
C LEU A 17 0.70 -28.88 -50.73
N PHE A 18 0.63 -29.38 -49.49
CA PHE A 18 -0.07 -28.72 -48.39
C PHE A 18 0.58 -27.37 -48.04
N HIS A 19 1.91 -27.28 -47.97
CA HIS A 19 2.60 -26.01 -47.72
C HIS A 19 2.48 -25.02 -48.88
N VAL A 20 2.44 -25.51 -50.13
CA VAL A 20 2.21 -24.68 -51.33
C VAL A 20 0.75 -24.22 -51.39
N LEU A 21 -0.22 -25.06 -51.04
CA LEU A 21 -1.64 -24.69 -50.98
C LEU A 21 -1.94 -23.73 -49.83
N VAL A 22 -1.31 -23.92 -48.66
CA VAL A 22 -1.36 -22.97 -47.55
C VAL A 22 -0.65 -21.67 -47.96
N GLY A 23 0.49 -21.73 -48.64
CA GLY A 23 1.18 -20.54 -49.16
C GLY A 23 0.36 -19.77 -50.21
N LEU A 24 -0.35 -20.49 -51.09
CA LEU A 24 -1.22 -19.91 -52.12
C LEU A 24 -2.54 -19.39 -51.54
N SER A 25 -3.08 -19.98 -50.47
CA SER A 25 -4.21 -19.40 -49.73
C SER A 25 -3.82 -18.13 -48.98
N HIS A 26 -2.57 -18.05 -48.48
CA HIS A 26 -2.02 -16.81 -47.89
C HIS A 26 -1.73 -15.75 -48.96
N ALA A 27 -1.32 -16.15 -50.18
CA ALA A 27 -1.14 -15.23 -51.31
C ALA A 27 -2.47 -14.75 -51.93
N ALA A 28 -3.51 -15.58 -51.93
CA ALA A 28 -4.84 -15.22 -52.43
C ALA A 28 -5.62 -14.33 -51.43
N ALA A 29 -5.36 -14.45 -50.12
CA ALA A 29 -5.89 -13.52 -49.12
C ALA A 29 -5.22 -12.13 -49.17
N ALA A 30 -4.02 -12.01 -49.73
CA ALA A 30 -3.33 -10.74 -49.93
C ALA A 30 -3.97 -9.83 -51.01
N VAL A 31 -5.01 -10.30 -51.70
CA VAL A 31 -5.74 -9.54 -52.74
C VAL A 31 -7.13 -9.11 -52.26
N ALA A 32 -7.46 -9.30 -50.97
CA ALA A 32 -8.73 -8.88 -50.37
C ALA A 32 -8.62 -7.72 -49.35
N ALA A 33 -7.51 -6.97 -49.33
CA ALA A 33 -7.42 -5.68 -48.63
C ALA A 33 -7.86 -4.54 -49.55
N GLY A 34 -9.16 -4.52 -49.88
CA GLY A 34 -9.77 -3.43 -50.63
C GLY A 34 -9.95 -2.19 -49.74
N GLY A 35 -9.08 -1.19 -49.94
CA GLY A 35 -9.20 0.18 -49.39
C GLY A 35 -8.07 0.56 -48.44
N GLY A 36 -6.85 0.82 -48.95
CA GLY A 36 -5.63 1.08 -48.15
C GLY A 36 -5.62 2.31 -47.23
N ASP A 37 -6.78 2.91 -46.98
CA ASP A 37 -7.02 4.08 -46.14
C ASP A 37 -8.08 3.81 -45.04
N GLN A 38 -8.64 2.60 -44.94
CA GLN A 38 -9.68 2.25 -43.96
C GLN A 38 -9.53 0.80 -43.48
N PHE A 39 -9.80 0.55 -42.19
CA PHE A 39 -9.90 -0.81 -41.63
C PHE A 39 -10.90 -0.90 -40.50
N MET A 40 -11.31 -2.12 -40.17
CA MET A 40 -12.18 -2.43 -39.03
C MET A 40 -11.88 -3.82 -38.48
N TYR A 41 -11.83 -3.92 -37.16
CA TYR A 41 -11.66 -5.13 -36.38
C TYR A 41 -12.81 -5.21 -35.36
N GLU A 42 -13.77 -6.11 -35.58
CA GLU A 42 -14.84 -6.42 -34.63
C GLU A 42 -14.45 -7.67 -33.85
N GLY A 43 -13.53 -7.48 -32.91
CA GLY A 43 -12.71 -8.56 -32.39
C GLY A 43 -11.46 -8.80 -33.24
N PHE A 44 -10.52 -9.55 -32.65
CA PHE A 44 -9.16 -9.72 -33.14
C PHE A 44 -8.81 -11.18 -33.43
N ALA A 45 -9.76 -12.12 -33.29
CA ALA A 45 -9.55 -13.52 -33.63
C ALA A 45 -9.18 -13.65 -35.12
N GLY A 46 -7.95 -14.09 -35.41
CA GLY A 46 -7.43 -14.16 -36.78
C GLY A 46 -7.15 -12.80 -37.42
N ALA A 47 -7.25 -11.69 -36.69
CA ALA A 47 -6.90 -10.37 -37.19
C ALA A 47 -5.39 -10.28 -37.40
N TRP A 48 -5.00 -9.65 -38.51
CA TRP A 48 -3.61 -9.37 -38.78
C TRP A 48 -3.21 -8.05 -38.13
N LEU A 49 -2.57 -8.16 -36.97
CA LEU A 49 -1.95 -7.08 -36.22
C LEU A 49 -0.47 -7.37 -36.03
N ASP A 50 0.34 -6.32 -36.00
CA ASP A 50 1.71 -6.42 -35.50
C ASP A 50 1.69 -6.12 -34.00
N LEU A 51 2.09 -7.10 -33.20
CA LEU A 51 2.08 -7.02 -31.75
C LEU A 51 3.52 -6.91 -31.23
N ASP A 52 3.73 -6.03 -30.24
CA ASP A 52 5.00 -5.87 -29.52
C ASP A 52 4.78 -5.91 -28.01
N GLY A 53 5.84 -6.28 -27.27
CA GLY A 53 5.81 -6.40 -25.82
C GLY A 53 4.85 -7.49 -25.34
N MET A 54 3.97 -7.13 -24.40
CA MET A 54 3.00 -8.05 -23.78
C MET A 54 1.69 -8.19 -24.56
N ALA A 55 1.51 -7.44 -25.64
CA ALA A 55 0.25 -7.43 -26.36
C ALA A 55 -0.03 -8.80 -26.99
N VAL A 56 -1.22 -9.33 -26.75
CA VAL A 56 -1.64 -10.64 -27.25
C VAL A 56 -3.12 -10.63 -27.57
N VAL A 57 -3.51 -11.33 -28.64
CA VAL A 57 -4.91 -11.65 -28.91
C VAL A 57 -5.27 -12.91 -28.15
N GLU A 58 -6.23 -12.82 -27.22
CA GLU A 58 -6.70 -13.97 -26.48
C GLU A 58 -7.59 -14.90 -27.34
N PRO A 59 -7.74 -16.19 -26.97
CA PRO A 59 -8.48 -17.16 -27.77
C PRO A 59 -9.95 -16.80 -28.08
N ASP A 60 -10.57 -15.97 -27.24
CA ASP A 60 -11.93 -15.44 -27.44
C ASP A 60 -11.98 -14.15 -28.27
N GLY A 61 -10.84 -13.73 -28.82
CA GLY A 61 -10.75 -12.67 -29.82
C GLY A 61 -10.58 -11.26 -29.24
N LYS A 62 -10.41 -11.07 -27.93
CA LYS A 62 -10.05 -9.74 -27.38
C LYS A 62 -8.56 -9.48 -27.48
N LEU A 63 -8.17 -8.25 -27.76
CA LEU A 63 -6.79 -7.80 -27.69
C LEU A 63 -6.48 -7.38 -26.26
N MET A 64 -5.56 -8.07 -25.59
CA MET A 64 -5.01 -7.68 -24.30
C MET A 64 -3.68 -6.97 -24.53
N LEU A 65 -3.62 -5.66 -24.32
CA LEU A 65 -2.36 -4.90 -24.46
C LEU A 65 -1.41 -5.20 -23.30
N THR A 66 -1.96 -5.32 -22.08
CA THR A 66 -1.20 -5.62 -20.88
C THR A 66 -1.99 -6.48 -19.90
N ASN A 67 -1.26 -7.28 -19.11
CA ASN A 67 -1.80 -8.12 -18.04
C ASN A 67 -1.36 -7.58 -16.66
N VAL A 68 -1.49 -8.36 -15.60
CA VAL A 68 -1.13 -7.93 -14.23
C VAL A 68 0.37 -7.97 -13.91
N THR A 69 1.22 -8.36 -14.87
CA THR A 69 2.67 -8.39 -14.67
C THR A 69 3.20 -6.96 -14.57
N SER A 70 3.86 -6.62 -13.46
CA SER A 70 4.39 -5.29 -13.19
C SER A 70 5.54 -4.90 -14.14
N GLN A 71 5.67 -3.60 -14.43
CA GLN A 71 6.76 -3.01 -15.21
C GLN A 71 6.90 -3.57 -16.64
N MET A 72 5.77 -3.78 -17.31
CA MET A 72 5.71 -4.22 -18.70
C MET A 72 5.00 -3.19 -19.57
N LYS A 73 5.17 -3.33 -20.89
CA LYS A 73 4.48 -2.55 -21.91
C LYS A 73 3.99 -3.47 -23.02
N GLY A 74 2.95 -3.07 -23.73
CA GLY A 74 2.46 -3.79 -24.89
C GLY A 74 1.84 -2.84 -25.90
N HIS A 75 2.02 -3.21 -27.17
CA HIS A 75 1.62 -2.40 -28.31
C HIS A 75 0.96 -3.27 -29.36
N ALA A 76 -0.07 -2.74 -30.00
CA ALA A 76 -0.67 -3.32 -31.17
C ALA A 76 -0.70 -2.29 -32.29
N PHE A 77 -0.25 -2.68 -33.47
CA PHE A 77 -0.18 -1.82 -34.65
C PHE A 77 -1.05 -2.37 -35.76
N HIS A 78 -1.67 -1.45 -36.51
CA HIS A 78 -2.09 -1.79 -37.86
C HIS A 78 -0.84 -2.12 -38.70
N PRO A 79 -0.81 -3.24 -39.44
CA PRO A 79 0.42 -3.74 -40.07
C PRO A 79 0.98 -2.82 -41.16
N ALA A 80 0.14 -2.16 -41.95
CA ALA A 80 0.61 -1.25 -42.99
C ALA A 80 0.72 0.20 -42.48
N PRO A 81 1.72 0.99 -42.90
CA PRO A 81 1.70 2.43 -42.66
C PRO A 81 0.60 3.10 -43.50
N LEU A 82 -0.06 4.10 -42.92
CA LEU A 82 -1.12 4.87 -43.57
C LEU A 82 -0.56 6.18 -44.12
N ARG A 83 -1.13 6.68 -45.22
CA ARG A 83 -0.70 7.93 -45.87
C ARG A 83 -1.42 9.12 -45.28
N PHE A 84 -0.71 9.95 -44.53
CA PHE A 84 -1.24 11.15 -43.87
C PHE A 84 -1.07 12.44 -44.69
N HIS A 85 -0.43 12.39 -45.85
CA HIS A 85 -0.45 13.49 -46.82
C HIS A 85 -1.07 13.06 -48.13
N ALA A 86 -1.81 13.98 -48.76
CA ALA A 86 -2.32 13.79 -50.11
C ALA A 86 -1.16 13.82 -51.13
N PRO A 87 -1.17 12.96 -52.17
CA PRO A 87 -0.19 13.04 -53.23
C PRO A 87 -0.51 14.19 -54.20
N ALA A 88 0.12 15.36 -54.02
CA ALA A 88 0.25 16.38 -55.07
C ALA A 88 1.39 17.40 -54.79
N ASN A 89 1.98 17.92 -55.87
CA ASN A 89 3.12 18.85 -55.94
C ASN A 89 2.97 20.11 -55.06
N GLY A 90 3.35 20.06 -53.78
CA GLY A 90 3.37 21.20 -52.86
C GLY A 90 3.47 20.77 -51.38
N THR A 91 3.42 21.74 -50.46
CA THR A 91 3.32 21.49 -49.01
C THR A 91 1.92 20.95 -48.68
N ALA A 92 1.71 19.65 -48.89
CA ALA A 92 0.43 19.01 -48.64
C ALA A 92 0.12 19.03 -47.13
N ALA A 93 -1.06 19.56 -46.76
CA ALA A 93 -1.56 19.51 -45.40
C ALA A 93 -1.74 18.06 -44.92
N VAL A 94 -1.74 17.84 -43.60
CA VAL A 94 -2.09 16.54 -43.03
C VAL A 94 -3.55 16.23 -43.36
N ARG A 95 -3.82 15.02 -43.87
CA ARG A 95 -5.15 14.50 -44.18
C ARG A 95 -5.99 14.37 -42.92
N SER A 96 -7.31 14.48 -43.07
CA SER A 96 -8.23 14.20 -41.98
C SER A 96 -8.24 12.69 -41.69
N PHE A 97 -8.50 12.31 -40.44
CA PHE A 97 -8.71 10.92 -40.09
C PHE A 97 -9.72 10.77 -38.96
N SER A 98 -10.33 9.60 -38.88
CA SER A 98 -11.21 9.20 -37.79
C SER A 98 -10.80 7.81 -37.33
N THR A 99 -10.79 7.59 -36.02
CA THR A 99 -10.57 6.28 -35.40
C THR A 99 -11.54 6.09 -34.26
N ALA A 100 -12.01 4.86 -34.10
CA ALA A 100 -12.84 4.49 -32.97
C ALA A 100 -12.46 3.11 -32.44
N PHE A 101 -12.37 2.99 -31.12
CA PHE A 101 -12.05 1.71 -30.48
C PHE A 101 -12.86 1.53 -29.20
N VAL A 102 -13.24 0.28 -28.94
CA VAL A 102 -13.91 -0.15 -27.72
C VAL A 102 -12.88 -0.76 -26.80
N PHE A 103 -12.78 -0.25 -25.57
CA PHE A 103 -11.79 -0.67 -24.60
C PHE A 103 -12.44 -1.01 -23.24
N ALA A 104 -11.69 -1.71 -22.40
CA ALA A 104 -11.99 -1.82 -20.98
C ALA A 104 -10.70 -1.91 -20.18
N ILE A 105 -10.65 -1.16 -19.08
CA ILE A 105 -9.54 -1.21 -18.12
C ILE A 105 -10.05 -1.89 -16.87
N ALA A 106 -9.50 -3.07 -16.56
CA ALA A 106 -9.94 -3.92 -15.46
C ALA A 106 -8.87 -4.00 -14.39
N ALA A 107 -9.09 -3.31 -13.26
CA ALA A 107 -8.21 -3.35 -12.10
C ALA A 107 -8.67 -4.41 -11.08
N ASP A 108 -7.72 -5.06 -10.41
CA ASP A 108 -8.03 -5.97 -9.30
C ASP A 108 -8.54 -5.21 -8.05
N TYR A 109 -8.24 -3.90 -7.97
CA TYR A 109 -8.59 -3.02 -6.85
C TYR A 109 -9.61 -1.96 -7.30
N VAL A 110 -10.62 -1.71 -6.46
CA VAL A 110 -11.72 -0.77 -6.79
C VAL A 110 -11.35 0.71 -6.63
N THR A 111 -10.25 1.03 -5.96
CA THR A 111 -9.85 2.42 -5.67
C THR A 111 -8.63 2.89 -6.45
N VAL A 112 -7.90 1.99 -7.09
CA VAL A 112 -6.65 2.31 -7.81
C VAL A 112 -6.41 1.32 -8.94
N SER A 113 -6.02 1.83 -10.09
CA SER A 113 -5.57 1.09 -11.27
C SER A 113 -4.15 1.53 -11.64
N GLY A 114 -3.67 1.16 -12.82
CA GLY A 114 -2.49 1.77 -13.38
C GLY A 114 -2.11 1.16 -14.74
N ASN A 115 -1.58 1.90 -15.71
CA ASN A 115 -1.46 3.37 -15.74
C ASN A 115 -2.48 3.96 -16.70
N GLY A 116 -2.60 3.40 -17.90
CA GLY A 116 -3.59 3.82 -18.87
C GLY A 116 -3.45 3.08 -20.19
N LEU A 117 -4.17 3.59 -21.19
CA LEU A 117 -4.16 3.12 -22.57
C LEU A 117 -4.07 4.35 -23.49
N ALA A 118 -3.38 4.25 -24.61
CA ALA A 118 -3.30 5.32 -25.59
C ALA A 118 -3.50 4.82 -27.02
N PHE A 119 -4.30 5.55 -27.80
CA PHE A 119 -4.19 5.50 -29.26
C PHE A 119 -3.03 6.41 -29.68
N PHE A 120 -2.21 5.99 -30.64
CA PHE A 120 -1.08 6.81 -31.09
C PHE A 120 -0.84 6.74 -32.60
N VAL A 121 -0.19 7.79 -33.11
CA VAL A 121 0.38 7.91 -34.45
C VAL A 121 1.88 8.14 -34.31
N ALA A 122 2.69 7.32 -34.98
CA ALA A 122 4.15 7.36 -34.89
C ALA A 122 4.84 7.07 -36.23
N PRO A 123 6.06 7.58 -36.49
CA PRO A 123 6.79 7.36 -37.73
C PRO A 123 7.33 5.93 -37.88
N SER A 124 7.41 5.17 -36.78
CA SER A 124 7.98 3.84 -36.73
C SER A 124 7.23 2.97 -35.71
N LYS A 125 7.30 1.65 -35.88
CA LYS A 125 6.84 0.68 -34.88
C LYS A 125 7.84 0.42 -33.77
N ASN A 126 9.06 0.94 -33.88
CA ASN A 126 10.09 0.72 -32.87
C ASN A 126 9.85 1.61 -31.64
N LEU A 127 9.19 1.03 -30.63
CA LEU A 127 8.98 1.60 -29.31
C LEU A 127 9.81 0.88 -28.23
N SER A 128 10.90 0.21 -28.62
CA SER A 128 11.72 -0.59 -27.70
C SER A 128 12.29 0.21 -26.52
N THR A 129 12.67 1.47 -26.76
CA THR A 129 13.23 2.40 -25.76
C THR A 129 12.19 3.00 -24.83
N ALA A 130 10.90 2.81 -25.09
CA ALA A 130 9.86 3.31 -24.23
C ALA A 130 9.84 2.55 -22.89
N SER A 131 9.55 3.29 -21.82
CA SER A 131 9.46 2.76 -20.46
C SER A 131 8.03 2.30 -20.15
N PRO A 132 7.86 1.32 -19.24
CA PRO A 132 6.56 0.94 -18.72
C PRO A 132 6.06 2.00 -17.72
N SER A 133 5.10 1.65 -16.86
CA SER A 133 4.56 2.55 -15.83
C SER A 133 3.89 3.79 -16.42
N GLN A 134 4.10 4.97 -15.84
CA GLN A 134 3.47 6.23 -16.23
C GLN A 134 3.77 6.68 -17.67
N PHE A 135 4.74 6.06 -18.37
CA PHE A 135 5.10 6.47 -19.72
C PHE A 135 4.22 5.89 -20.84
N LEU A 136 3.16 5.16 -20.48
CA LEU A 136 2.18 4.53 -21.37
C LEU A 136 2.78 3.63 -22.46
N GLY A 137 4.04 3.22 -22.34
CA GLY A 137 4.78 2.50 -23.37
C GLY A 137 5.14 3.36 -24.59
N LEU A 138 5.01 4.69 -24.54
CA LEU A 138 5.31 5.58 -25.68
C LEU A 138 6.61 6.37 -25.51
N PHE A 139 6.92 6.75 -24.26
CA PHE A 139 8.04 7.63 -23.93
C PHE A 139 8.93 7.00 -22.85
N ASN A 140 9.96 7.73 -22.43
CA ASN A 140 10.78 7.43 -21.26
C ASN A 140 11.23 8.74 -20.61
N SER A 141 11.95 8.65 -19.49
CA SER A 141 12.43 9.81 -18.74
C SER A 141 13.36 10.73 -19.52
N GLU A 142 14.02 10.24 -20.58
CA GLU A 142 15.00 11.00 -21.36
C GLU A 142 14.36 11.70 -22.57
N ASN A 143 13.32 11.12 -23.16
CA ASN A 143 12.70 11.63 -24.38
C ASN A 143 11.31 12.24 -24.17
N ASN A 144 10.72 12.19 -22.97
CA ASN A 144 9.41 12.78 -22.71
C ASN A 144 9.40 14.29 -23.02
N GLY A 145 8.60 14.71 -24.01
CA GLY A 145 8.53 16.10 -24.49
C GLY A 145 9.51 16.45 -25.61
N ASN A 146 10.31 15.50 -26.09
CA ASN A 146 11.26 15.73 -27.18
C ASN A 146 10.55 15.74 -28.55
N ALA A 147 10.61 16.87 -29.26
CA ALA A 147 10.01 17.02 -30.58
C ALA A 147 10.50 16.00 -31.64
N SER A 148 11.66 15.38 -31.42
CA SER A 148 12.19 14.34 -32.31
C SER A 148 11.43 13.02 -32.22
N ASN A 149 10.61 12.81 -31.17
CA ASN A 149 9.77 11.61 -31.02
C ASN A 149 8.79 11.48 -32.18
N ARG A 150 8.19 12.63 -32.58
CA ARG A 150 7.14 12.70 -33.60
C ARG A 150 5.99 11.75 -33.31
N ILE A 151 5.52 11.77 -32.07
CA ILE A 151 4.41 10.93 -31.62
C ILE A 151 3.24 11.85 -31.27
N PHE A 152 2.07 11.51 -31.81
CA PHE A 152 0.79 12.03 -31.36
C PHE A 152 0.06 10.92 -30.62
N ALA A 153 -0.59 11.23 -29.51
CA ALA A 153 -1.41 10.27 -28.78
C ALA A 153 -2.69 10.88 -28.20
N VAL A 154 -3.68 10.03 -28.02
CA VAL A 154 -4.83 10.29 -27.14
C VAL A 154 -4.79 9.27 -26.03
N GLU A 155 -4.51 9.72 -24.82
CA GLU A 155 -4.38 8.89 -23.63
C GLU A 155 -5.69 8.80 -22.83
N LEU A 156 -5.85 7.65 -22.19
CA LEU A 156 -6.87 7.33 -21.20
C LEU A 156 -6.11 7.00 -19.91
N ASP A 157 -5.82 8.02 -19.13
CA ASP A 157 -4.97 7.91 -17.94
C ASP A 157 -5.80 7.70 -16.67
N THR A 158 -5.34 6.76 -15.86
CA THR A 158 -5.96 6.32 -14.62
C THR A 158 -5.09 6.56 -13.38
N ILE A 159 -3.96 7.24 -13.55
CA ILE A 159 -3.05 7.66 -12.49
C ILE A 159 -2.91 9.19 -12.55
N LEU A 160 -2.58 9.77 -11.38
CA LEU A 160 -2.20 11.17 -11.27
C LEU A 160 -0.68 11.22 -11.12
N ASN A 161 -0.01 11.69 -12.16
CA ASN A 161 1.42 11.95 -12.22
C ASN A 161 1.65 13.47 -12.19
N PRO A 162 1.97 14.07 -11.01
CA PRO A 162 2.23 15.50 -10.91
C PRO A 162 3.36 15.98 -11.82
N GLU A 163 4.33 15.11 -12.13
CA GLU A 163 5.43 15.39 -13.06
C GLU A 163 4.95 15.63 -14.51
N PHE A 164 3.80 15.08 -14.89
CA PHE A 164 3.17 15.24 -16.21
C PHE A 164 2.04 16.27 -16.20
N ARG A 165 1.77 16.87 -15.03
CA ARG A 165 0.74 17.90 -14.79
C ARG A 165 -0.68 17.37 -15.02
N ASP A 166 -0.89 16.10 -14.72
CA ASP A 166 -2.20 15.48 -14.80
C ASP A 166 -3.21 16.23 -13.93
N ILE A 167 -4.42 16.36 -14.45
CA ILE A 167 -5.48 17.12 -13.79
C ILE A 167 -6.16 16.31 -12.67
N ASN A 168 -6.13 14.97 -12.77
CA ASN A 168 -6.62 14.00 -11.79
C ASN A 168 -6.22 12.58 -12.23
N SER A 169 -6.58 11.56 -11.44
CA SER A 169 -6.26 10.16 -11.72
C SER A 169 -7.29 9.43 -12.60
N ASN A 170 -8.05 10.15 -13.45
CA ASN A 170 -9.09 9.61 -14.30
C ASN A 170 -9.45 10.62 -15.41
N HIS A 171 -8.58 10.72 -16.41
CA HIS A 171 -8.71 11.74 -17.44
C HIS A 171 -8.39 11.23 -18.85
N VAL A 172 -8.86 11.99 -19.83
CA VAL A 172 -8.48 11.82 -21.23
C VAL A 172 -7.53 12.97 -21.58
N GLY A 173 -6.43 12.65 -22.24
CA GLY A 173 -5.38 13.60 -22.64
C GLY A 173 -5.14 13.57 -24.15
N VAL A 174 -4.70 14.71 -24.70
CA VAL A 174 -4.24 14.88 -26.08
C VAL A 174 -2.77 15.26 -26.03
N ASP A 175 -1.90 14.37 -26.50
CA ASP A 175 -0.46 14.44 -26.28
C ASP A 175 0.30 14.61 -27.58
N VAL A 176 1.32 15.45 -27.54
CA VAL A 176 2.23 15.67 -28.66
C VAL A 176 3.66 15.60 -28.14
N ASN A 177 4.38 14.55 -28.54
CA ASN A 177 5.78 14.28 -28.22
C ASN A 177 6.11 14.02 -26.73
N GLY A 178 5.14 14.09 -25.82
CA GLY A 178 5.30 13.76 -24.41
C GLY A 178 3.97 13.80 -23.66
N LEU A 179 4.00 13.41 -22.40
CA LEU A 179 2.83 13.16 -21.54
C LEU A 179 2.28 14.41 -20.84
N VAL A 180 2.90 15.57 -21.07
CA VAL A 180 2.26 16.82 -20.68
C VAL A 180 1.23 17.15 -21.76
N SER A 181 -0.03 16.78 -21.54
CA SER A 181 -1.08 16.94 -22.55
C SER A 181 -1.25 18.40 -22.98
N VAL A 182 -1.47 18.60 -24.26
CA VAL A 182 -1.88 19.88 -24.86
C VAL A 182 -3.28 20.27 -24.38
N ALA A 183 -4.16 19.27 -24.21
CA ALA A 183 -5.47 19.44 -23.60
C ALA A 183 -5.85 18.16 -22.86
N SER A 184 -6.49 18.30 -21.69
CA SER A 184 -7.01 17.18 -20.93
C SER A 184 -8.35 17.52 -20.27
N LYS A 185 -9.18 16.49 -20.05
CA LYS A 185 -10.48 16.58 -19.36
C LYS A 185 -10.73 15.36 -18.49
N PRO A 186 -11.39 15.52 -17.32
CA PRO A 186 -11.85 14.37 -16.55
C PRO A 186 -12.69 13.44 -17.43
N ALA A 187 -12.52 12.13 -17.26
CA ALA A 187 -13.20 11.17 -18.10
C ALA A 187 -14.73 11.25 -17.90
N GLY A 188 -15.45 11.44 -18.99
CA GLY A 188 -16.90 11.59 -19.00
C GLY A 188 -17.40 12.00 -20.37
N TYR A 189 -18.70 12.28 -20.46
CA TYR A 189 -19.34 12.65 -21.71
C TYR A 189 -20.52 13.59 -21.49
N TYR A 190 -20.84 14.38 -22.50
CA TYR A 190 -22.05 15.21 -22.48
C TYR A 190 -23.18 14.40 -23.11
N ALA A 191 -24.27 14.17 -22.38
CA ALA A 191 -25.40 13.47 -22.94
C ALA A 191 -26.12 14.35 -23.98
N ASP A 192 -26.60 13.73 -25.06
CA ASP A 192 -27.45 14.41 -26.06
C ASP A 192 -28.93 14.49 -25.62
N ASP A 193 -29.20 14.43 -24.30
CA ASP A 193 -30.51 14.69 -23.73
C ASP A 193 -30.76 16.21 -23.61
N ASP A 194 -32.02 16.61 -23.40
CA ASP A 194 -32.42 18.04 -23.32
C ASP A 194 -31.63 18.84 -22.27
N ALA A 195 -31.05 18.16 -21.27
CA ALA A 195 -30.26 18.78 -20.21
C ALA A 195 -28.78 19.01 -20.60
N GLY A 196 -28.26 18.31 -21.63
CA GLY A 196 -26.86 18.42 -22.05
C GLY A 196 -25.86 18.08 -20.94
N ALA A 197 -26.27 17.27 -19.97
CA ALA A 197 -25.57 17.12 -18.71
C ALA A 197 -24.27 16.33 -18.87
N PHE A 198 -23.23 16.74 -18.15
CA PHE A 198 -21.97 15.99 -18.08
C PHE A 198 -22.14 14.75 -17.19
N LYS A 199 -21.87 13.57 -17.75
CA LYS A 199 -21.92 12.27 -17.09
C LYS A 199 -20.49 11.78 -16.86
N ASN A 200 -20.10 11.68 -15.59
CA ASN A 200 -18.77 11.20 -15.19
C ASN A 200 -18.62 9.71 -15.52
N LEU A 201 -17.43 9.31 -15.93
CA LEU A 201 -17.06 7.91 -16.17
C LEU A 201 -15.82 7.56 -15.34
N THR A 202 -15.74 6.31 -14.91
CA THR A 202 -14.52 5.76 -14.30
C THR A 202 -13.86 4.84 -15.32
N LEU A 203 -12.73 5.26 -15.88
CA LEU A 203 -12.03 4.55 -16.97
C LEU A 203 -11.68 3.10 -16.59
N PHE A 204 -11.31 2.87 -15.33
CA PHE A 204 -10.96 1.54 -14.81
C PHE A 204 -12.13 0.79 -14.13
N SER A 205 -13.38 1.15 -14.45
CA SER A 205 -14.57 0.46 -13.93
C SER A 205 -14.63 -1.03 -14.31
N GLY A 206 -13.91 -1.44 -15.34
CA GLY A 206 -13.98 -2.77 -15.94
C GLY A 206 -15.11 -2.91 -16.98
N ASP A 207 -15.99 -1.92 -17.10
CA ASP A 207 -17.02 -1.88 -18.12
C ASP A 207 -16.45 -1.41 -19.47
N ALA A 208 -17.06 -1.88 -20.56
CA ALA A 208 -16.65 -1.49 -21.90
C ALA A 208 -17.07 -0.05 -22.20
N MET A 209 -16.15 0.73 -22.74
CA MET A 209 -16.38 2.10 -23.21
C MET A 209 -15.82 2.26 -24.62
N GLN A 210 -16.32 3.25 -25.36
CA GLN A 210 -15.85 3.57 -26.70
C GLN A 210 -15.28 4.97 -26.75
N VAL A 211 -14.13 5.10 -27.44
CA VAL A 211 -13.52 6.38 -27.78
C VAL A 211 -13.60 6.60 -29.28
N TRP A 212 -13.85 7.85 -29.66
CA TRP A 212 -13.70 8.35 -31.02
C TRP A 212 -12.67 9.48 -31.02
N VAL A 213 -11.74 9.43 -31.96
CA VAL A 213 -10.78 10.50 -32.21
C VAL A 213 -10.94 10.91 -33.68
N ASP A 214 -11.35 12.15 -33.89
CA ASP A 214 -11.50 12.73 -35.22
C ASP A 214 -10.55 13.91 -35.36
N TYR A 215 -9.69 13.85 -36.37
CA TYR A 215 -8.81 14.95 -36.77
C TYR A 215 -9.32 15.56 -38.06
N ASP A 216 -9.64 16.85 -38.01
CA ASP A 216 -9.88 17.67 -39.19
C ASP A 216 -8.56 18.30 -39.64
N GLY A 217 -7.99 17.80 -40.73
CA GLY A 217 -6.74 18.27 -41.29
C GLY A 217 -6.80 19.67 -41.90
N GLY A 218 -7.99 20.12 -42.34
CA GLY A 218 -8.20 21.46 -42.87
C GLY A 218 -8.28 22.51 -41.75
N ALA A 219 -8.94 22.16 -40.65
CA ALA A 219 -9.06 23.03 -39.49
C ALA A 219 -7.90 22.87 -38.48
N MET A 220 -7.10 21.81 -38.59
CA MET A 220 -6.10 21.38 -37.60
C MET A 220 -6.71 21.18 -36.21
N VAL A 221 -7.88 20.54 -36.14
CA VAL A 221 -8.63 20.34 -34.89
C VAL A 221 -8.75 18.85 -34.59
N ILE A 222 -8.43 18.48 -33.36
CA ILE A 222 -8.68 17.14 -32.81
C ILE A 222 -9.92 17.21 -31.92
N ASN A 223 -10.89 16.36 -32.23
CA ASN A 223 -12.05 16.09 -31.39
C ASN A 223 -11.93 14.70 -30.78
N VAL A 224 -12.00 14.62 -29.45
CA VAL A 224 -12.04 13.34 -28.71
C VAL A 224 -13.39 13.21 -28.04
N THR A 225 -14.07 12.10 -28.30
CA THR A 225 -15.35 11.76 -27.70
C THR A 225 -15.23 10.43 -26.97
N LEU A 226 -15.89 10.29 -25.82
CA LEU A 226 -15.90 9.09 -24.98
C LEU A 226 -17.34 8.81 -24.59
N ALA A 227 -17.75 7.55 -24.51
CA ALA A 227 -19.03 7.14 -23.92
C ALA A 227 -18.99 5.65 -23.53
N PRO A 228 -19.89 5.16 -22.65
CA PRO A 228 -20.12 3.73 -22.50
C PRO A 228 -20.54 3.09 -23.82
N VAL A 229 -20.31 1.77 -23.99
CA VAL A 229 -20.89 1.03 -25.12
C VAL A 229 -22.42 1.12 -25.10
N GLU A 230 -23.04 0.96 -26.26
CA GLU A 230 -24.51 1.11 -26.48
C GLU A 230 -25.04 2.55 -26.38
N VAL A 231 -24.26 3.50 -25.86
CA VAL A 231 -24.56 4.93 -25.96
C VAL A 231 -24.08 5.43 -27.33
N PRO A 232 -24.95 6.06 -28.16
CA PRO A 232 -24.53 6.68 -29.41
C PRO A 232 -23.43 7.71 -29.19
N LYS A 233 -22.53 7.89 -30.17
CA LYS A 233 -21.46 8.90 -30.11
C LYS A 233 -22.06 10.28 -29.77
N PRO A 234 -21.71 10.87 -28.61
CA PRO A 234 -22.16 12.19 -28.23
C PRO A 234 -21.88 13.27 -29.29
N SER A 235 -22.84 14.16 -29.51
CA SER A 235 -22.70 15.27 -30.46
C SER A 235 -21.64 16.29 -30.02
N LYS A 236 -21.51 16.52 -28.71
CA LYS A 236 -20.50 17.39 -28.12
C LYS A 236 -19.26 16.58 -27.69
N PRO A 237 -18.08 16.85 -28.28
CA PRO A 237 -16.86 16.13 -27.90
C PRO A 237 -16.44 16.49 -26.47
N LEU A 238 -15.74 15.56 -25.82
CA LEU A 238 -15.13 15.79 -24.51
C LEU A 238 -14.00 16.82 -24.61
N ILE A 239 -13.13 16.66 -25.61
CA ILE A 239 -12.02 17.56 -25.94
C ILE A 239 -12.18 18.01 -27.39
N SER A 240 -12.01 19.31 -27.63
CA SER A 240 -11.84 19.90 -28.95
C SER A 240 -10.68 20.89 -28.87
N VAL A 241 -9.57 20.60 -29.57
CA VAL A 241 -8.32 21.36 -29.45
C VAL A 241 -7.64 21.52 -30.80
N ALA A 242 -7.08 22.70 -31.05
CA ALA A 242 -6.28 22.96 -32.24
C ALA A 242 -4.87 22.36 -32.07
N VAL A 243 -4.49 21.44 -32.97
CA VAL A 243 -3.19 20.77 -32.99
C VAL A 243 -2.75 20.60 -34.43
N ASP A 244 -1.62 21.21 -34.78
CA ASP A 244 -0.96 20.97 -36.08
C ASP A 244 -0.15 19.67 -36.01
N LEU A 245 -0.56 18.65 -36.77
CA LEU A 245 0.13 17.36 -36.84
C LEU A 245 1.26 17.31 -37.88
N SER A 246 1.52 18.40 -38.63
CA SER A 246 2.60 18.48 -39.61
C SER A 246 4.00 18.19 -39.03
N PRO A 247 4.33 18.58 -37.77
CA PRO A 247 5.59 18.21 -37.13
C PRO A 247 5.67 16.73 -36.73
N VAL A 248 4.52 16.05 -36.58
CA VAL A 248 4.41 14.65 -36.15
C VAL A 248 4.51 13.71 -37.34
N VAL A 249 3.78 14.01 -38.43
CA VAL A 249 3.70 13.09 -39.57
C VAL A 249 4.29 13.72 -40.83
N ASN A 250 5.15 12.95 -41.50
CA ASN A 250 5.74 13.32 -42.78
C ASN A 250 5.52 12.18 -43.80
N GLY A 251 4.42 12.29 -44.55
CA GLY A 251 4.04 11.37 -45.61
C GLY A 251 3.23 10.19 -45.10
N THR A 252 3.89 9.21 -44.49
CA THR A 252 3.25 8.03 -43.92
C THR A 252 3.57 7.87 -42.44
N ALA A 253 2.63 7.32 -41.68
CA ALA A 253 2.83 6.95 -40.27
C ALA A 253 2.10 5.66 -39.93
N TYR A 254 2.51 5.04 -38.83
CA TYR A 254 1.84 3.91 -38.23
C TYR A 254 0.85 4.39 -37.19
N VAL A 255 -0.25 3.66 -37.07
CA VAL A 255 -1.24 3.84 -36.01
C VAL A 255 -1.27 2.60 -35.13
N GLY A 256 -1.49 2.83 -33.84
CA GLY A 256 -1.50 1.74 -32.88
C GLY A 256 -2.17 2.09 -31.57
N LEU A 257 -2.21 1.09 -30.70
CA LEU A 257 -2.71 1.14 -29.35
C LEU A 257 -1.59 0.71 -28.41
N SER A 258 -1.38 1.46 -27.34
CA SER A 258 -0.31 1.24 -26.36
C SER A 258 -0.89 1.17 -24.96
N SER A 259 -0.25 0.38 -24.10
CA SER A 259 -0.50 0.40 -22.67
C SER A 259 0.73 -0.09 -21.92
N SER A 260 0.82 0.25 -20.65
CA SER A 260 1.88 -0.15 -19.75
C SER A 260 1.35 -0.45 -18.35
N THR A 261 2.03 -1.36 -17.68
CA THR A 261 1.76 -1.74 -16.30
C THR A 261 2.73 -1.04 -15.37
N GLY A 262 2.24 -0.71 -14.18
CA GLY A 262 3.05 -0.23 -13.06
C GLY A 262 2.87 -1.17 -11.85
N PRO A 263 2.91 -0.65 -10.62
CA PRO A 263 2.78 -1.46 -9.40
C PRO A 263 1.34 -1.94 -9.12
N PHE A 264 0.36 -1.49 -9.90
CA PHE A 264 -1.05 -1.83 -9.72
C PHE A 264 -1.50 -2.88 -10.75
N HIS A 265 -2.17 -3.93 -10.26
CA HIS A 265 -2.65 -5.03 -11.09
C HIS A 265 -3.85 -4.58 -11.93
N THR A 266 -3.58 -4.29 -13.19
CA THR A 266 -4.56 -3.78 -14.14
C THR A 266 -4.38 -4.48 -15.48
N ARG A 267 -5.49 -4.80 -16.13
CA ARG A 267 -5.51 -5.36 -17.49
C ARG A 267 -6.13 -4.32 -18.42
N HIS A 268 -5.57 -4.19 -19.61
CA HIS A 268 -6.05 -3.23 -20.61
C HIS A 268 -6.47 -3.99 -21.86
N TYR A 269 -7.78 -4.01 -22.10
CA TYR A 269 -8.40 -4.73 -23.20
C TYR A 269 -8.89 -3.77 -24.27
N VAL A 270 -8.78 -4.21 -25.52
CA VAL A 270 -9.46 -3.62 -26.67
C VAL A 270 -10.30 -4.71 -27.32
N LEU A 271 -11.57 -4.39 -27.56
CA LEU A 271 -12.59 -5.32 -28.04
C LEU A 271 -12.86 -5.14 -29.54
N GLY A 272 -12.72 -3.93 -30.04
CA GLY A 272 -12.80 -3.63 -31.46
C GLY A 272 -12.12 -2.31 -31.78
N TRP A 273 -11.68 -2.16 -33.02
CA TRP A 273 -10.94 -0.98 -33.48
C TRP A 273 -11.20 -0.73 -34.97
N SER A 274 -11.51 0.51 -35.32
CA SER A 274 -11.81 0.96 -36.67
C SER A 274 -11.08 2.26 -36.97
N PHE A 275 -10.78 2.49 -38.23
CA PHE A 275 -10.03 3.66 -38.68
C PHE A 275 -10.39 4.00 -40.13
N ALA A 276 -10.42 5.28 -40.47
CA ALA A 276 -10.52 5.76 -41.85
C ALA A 276 -9.75 7.08 -42.05
N MET A 277 -9.10 7.24 -43.20
CA MET A 277 -8.63 8.54 -43.72
C MET A 277 -9.76 9.24 -44.48
N ASP A 278 -9.81 10.57 -44.38
CA ASP A 278 -10.72 11.46 -45.11
C ASP A 278 -12.21 11.08 -45.02
N GLY A 279 -12.60 10.45 -43.92
CA GLY A 279 -13.97 10.01 -43.68
C GLY A 279 -14.16 9.48 -42.28
N PRO A 280 -15.41 9.19 -41.87
CA PRO A 280 -15.69 8.61 -40.58
C PRO A 280 -15.17 7.17 -40.49
N ALA A 281 -14.63 6.79 -39.33
CA ALA A 281 -14.30 5.40 -39.05
C ALA A 281 -15.57 4.52 -39.14
N PRO A 282 -15.48 3.30 -39.71
CA PRO A 282 -16.60 2.36 -39.72
C PRO A 282 -17.20 2.17 -38.32
N PRO A 283 -18.52 2.25 -38.12
CA PRO A 283 -19.13 2.04 -36.82
C PRO A 283 -18.95 0.58 -36.39
N LEU A 284 -18.54 0.37 -35.14
CA LEU A 284 -18.38 -0.97 -34.55
C LEU A 284 -19.74 -1.51 -34.08
N ASN A 285 -20.06 -2.74 -34.47
CA ASN A 285 -21.24 -3.45 -33.99
C ASN A 285 -20.95 -4.17 -32.67
N TYR A 286 -21.54 -3.68 -31.59
CA TYR A 286 -21.35 -4.24 -30.24
C TYR A 286 -21.74 -5.72 -30.11
N ALA A 287 -22.68 -6.20 -30.92
CA ALA A 287 -23.10 -7.60 -30.91
C ALA A 287 -22.00 -8.55 -31.41
N ASN A 288 -21.06 -8.05 -32.22
CA ASN A 288 -19.96 -8.83 -32.79
C ASN A 288 -18.70 -8.78 -31.89
N LEU A 289 -18.68 -7.91 -30.87
CA LEU A 289 -17.48 -7.74 -30.04
C LEU A 289 -17.29 -8.90 -29.05
N PRO A 290 -16.03 -9.28 -28.78
CA PRO A 290 -15.70 -10.23 -27.72
C PRO A 290 -16.25 -9.80 -26.36
N LYS A 291 -16.66 -10.76 -25.54
CA LYS A 291 -17.15 -10.49 -24.19
C LYS A 291 -15.99 -10.28 -23.24
N LEU A 292 -16.13 -9.30 -22.35
CA LEU A 292 -15.16 -9.12 -21.27
C LEU A 292 -15.25 -10.27 -20.26
N PRO A 293 -14.11 -10.71 -19.70
CA PRO A 293 -14.14 -11.60 -18.56
C PRO A 293 -14.87 -10.89 -17.42
N ARG A 294 -15.77 -11.60 -16.74
CA ARG A 294 -16.37 -11.11 -15.49
C ARG A 294 -15.29 -11.08 -14.41
N VAL A 295 -14.50 -10.02 -14.39
CA VAL A 295 -13.58 -9.76 -13.29
C VAL A 295 -14.46 -9.28 -12.14
N SER A 296 -14.90 -10.19 -11.27
CA SER A 296 -15.41 -9.78 -9.97
C SER A 296 -14.24 -9.10 -9.26
N ALA A 297 -14.24 -7.76 -9.20
CA ALA A 297 -13.28 -7.03 -8.41
C ALA A 297 -13.38 -7.57 -6.98
N LYS A 298 -12.43 -8.43 -6.59
CA LYS A 298 -12.34 -8.86 -5.20
C LYS A 298 -12.01 -7.60 -4.44
N ARG A 299 -12.91 -7.15 -3.58
CA ARG A 299 -12.72 -6.00 -2.67
C ARG A 299 -11.57 -6.31 -1.72
N ARG A 300 -10.33 -6.25 -2.22
CA ARG A 300 -9.11 -6.44 -1.46
C ARG A 300 -8.61 -5.05 -1.10
N SER A 301 -8.86 -4.64 0.14
CA SER A 301 -8.32 -3.39 0.67
C SER A 301 -6.82 -3.59 0.92
N LYS A 302 -5.96 -2.76 0.31
CA LYS A 302 -4.51 -2.73 0.59
C LYS A 302 -4.19 -2.25 2.02
N VAL A 303 -5.18 -1.81 2.81
CA VAL A 303 -4.95 -1.42 4.21
C VAL A 303 -4.31 -2.57 5.00
N LEU A 304 -4.71 -3.82 4.74
CA LEU A 304 -4.13 -4.96 5.45
C LEU A 304 -2.67 -5.22 5.06
N ASP A 305 -2.33 -5.04 3.78
CA ASP A 305 -0.98 -5.31 3.24
C ASP A 305 0.03 -4.23 3.66
N VAL A 306 -0.41 -3.00 3.91
CA VAL A 306 0.42 -1.90 4.41
C VAL A 306 0.49 -1.89 5.94
N LEU A 307 -0.59 -2.23 6.64
CA LEU A 307 -0.63 -2.21 8.11
C LEU A 307 0.13 -3.38 8.74
N ALA A 308 0.13 -4.56 8.12
CA ALA A 308 0.83 -5.73 8.62
C ALA A 308 2.36 -5.54 8.80
N PRO A 309 3.12 -5.02 7.81
CA PRO A 309 4.57 -4.81 7.96
C PRO A 309 4.92 -3.67 8.92
N VAL A 310 4.02 -2.73 9.22
CA VAL A 310 4.25 -1.61 10.16
C VAL A 310 3.90 -2.00 11.61
N ALA A 311 2.84 -2.79 11.81
CA ALA A 311 2.43 -3.23 13.14
C ALA A 311 3.42 -4.20 13.79
N THR A 312 4.09 -5.02 12.98
CA THR A 312 5.04 -6.04 13.45
C THR A 312 6.28 -5.45 14.15
N PRO A 313 7.01 -4.46 13.58
CA PRO A 313 8.15 -3.84 14.25
C PRO A 313 7.72 -3.01 15.46
N LEU A 314 6.55 -2.36 15.42
CA LEU A 314 6.02 -1.61 16.57
C LEU A 314 5.68 -2.53 17.76
N LEU A 315 5.08 -3.69 17.51
CA LEU A 315 4.80 -4.68 18.54
C LEU A 315 6.09 -5.29 19.10
N ALA A 316 7.07 -5.59 18.24
CA ALA A 316 8.38 -6.07 18.67
C ALA A 316 9.11 -5.05 19.55
N LEU A 317 9.10 -3.76 19.18
CA LEU A 317 9.65 -2.68 19.99
C LEU A 317 8.95 -2.55 21.35
N ALA A 318 7.62 -2.66 21.39
CA ALA A 318 6.86 -2.61 22.64
C ALA A 318 7.17 -3.80 23.56
N VAL A 319 7.34 -5.01 23.00
CA VAL A 319 7.73 -6.20 23.78
C VAL A 319 9.15 -6.04 24.32
N VAL A 320 10.11 -5.58 23.50
CA VAL A 320 11.49 -5.34 23.95
C VAL A 320 11.54 -4.28 25.04
N ALA A 321 10.80 -3.17 24.88
CA ALA A 321 10.69 -2.14 25.90
C ALA A 321 10.05 -2.68 27.20
N GLY A 322 8.99 -3.49 27.09
CA GLY A 322 8.34 -4.13 28.23
C GLY A 322 9.25 -5.09 28.97
N VAL A 323 9.96 -5.97 28.27
CA VAL A 323 10.94 -6.90 28.87
C VAL A 323 12.09 -6.12 29.51
N SER A 324 12.62 -5.10 28.83
CA SER A 324 13.70 -4.26 29.37
C SER A 324 13.25 -3.54 30.64
N PHE A 325 12.02 -3.02 30.67
CA PHE A 325 11.42 -2.42 31.86
C PHE A 325 11.25 -3.43 32.99
N LEU A 326 10.79 -4.65 32.70
CA LEU A 326 10.65 -5.72 33.71
C LEU A 326 12.00 -6.16 34.29
N VAL A 327 13.04 -6.26 33.45
CA VAL A 327 14.40 -6.58 33.88
C VAL A 327 15.00 -5.42 34.69
N TRP A 328 14.88 -4.19 34.21
CA TRP A 328 15.34 -3.01 34.93
C TRP A 328 14.64 -2.86 36.28
N ARG A 329 13.32 -3.10 36.32
CA ARG A 329 12.54 -3.18 37.55
C ARG A 329 13.08 -4.29 38.45
N ARG A 330 13.28 -5.50 37.94
CA ARG A 330 13.81 -6.61 38.74
C ARG A 330 15.18 -6.28 39.35
N ILE A 331 16.07 -5.65 38.60
CA ILE A 331 17.42 -5.26 39.07
C ILE A 331 17.34 -4.12 40.08
N ARG A 332 16.53 -3.09 39.83
CA ARG A 332 16.36 -1.95 40.75
C ARG A 332 15.69 -2.32 42.07
N TYR A 333 14.89 -3.39 42.08
CA TYR A 333 14.28 -3.96 43.28
C TYR A 333 14.97 -5.25 43.76
N ALA A 334 16.15 -5.60 43.22
CA ALA A 334 16.91 -6.78 43.65
C ALA A 334 17.75 -6.54 44.91
N GLU A 335 17.79 -5.32 45.45
CA GLU A 335 18.53 -5.00 46.67
C GLU A 335 17.58 -4.68 47.82
N LEU A 336 17.31 -5.72 48.61
CA LEU A 336 17.52 -5.76 50.06
C LEU A 336 17.35 -7.23 50.47
N ARG A 337 18.32 -8.05 50.07
CA ARG A 337 18.49 -9.39 50.62
C ARG A 337 19.80 -9.37 51.38
N GLU A 338 19.73 -8.98 52.64
CA GLU A 338 20.89 -8.88 53.51
C GLU A 338 21.44 -10.27 53.83
N ASP A 339 22.75 -10.37 54.06
CA ASP A 339 23.47 -11.65 54.21
C ASP A 339 22.88 -12.53 55.32
N TRP A 340 22.23 -11.93 56.32
CA TRP A 340 21.49 -12.61 57.40
C TRP A 340 20.25 -13.39 56.94
N GLU A 341 19.66 -13.10 55.77
CA GLU A 341 18.52 -13.84 55.20
C GLU A 341 18.94 -15.20 54.59
N VAL A 342 20.23 -15.42 54.35
CA VAL A 342 20.76 -16.67 53.77
C VAL A 342 20.93 -17.75 54.85
N GLU A 343 21.29 -17.37 56.07
CA GLU A 343 21.56 -18.32 57.17
C GLU A 343 20.29 -18.75 57.93
N PHE A 344 19.28 -17.88 58.05
CA PHE A 344 18.08 -18.14 58.86
C PHE A 344 16.76 -18.34 58.08
N GLY A 345 16.77 -18.17 56.75
CA GLY A 345 15.61 -18.41 55.87
C GLY A 345 14.37 -17.54 56.18
N PRO A 346 13.34 -17.50 55.31
CA PRO A 346 12.20 -16.62 55.52
C PRO A 346 11.20 -17.28 56.48
N HIS A 347 11.42 -17.16 57.78
CA HIS A 347 10.37 -17.45 58.77
C HIS A 347 9.42 -16.27 58.87
N ARG A 348 8.70 -15.99 57.77
CA ARG A 348 7.64 -14.98 57.74
C ARG A 348 6.37 -15.62 58.28
N PHE A 349 6.15 -15.53 59.59
CA PHE A 349 4.88 -15.95 60.20
C PHE A 349 3.80 -14.92 59.88
N ALA A 350 2.64 -15.38 59.40
CA ALA A 350 1.49 -14.49 59.33
C ALA A 350 1.03 -14.18 60.77
N TYR A 351 0.60 -12.95 61.03
CA TYR A 351 0.14 -12.50 62.36
C TYR A 351 -0.89 -13.47 62.99
N LYS A 352 -1.77 -14.03 62.16
CA LYS A 352 -2.77 -15.04 62.55
C LYS A 352 -2.18 -16.38 63.00
N ASP A 353 -1.00 -16.76 62.49
CA ASP A 353 -0.35 -18.02 62.80
C ASP A 353 0.47 -17.89 64.11
N LEU A 354 0.94 -16.68 64.43
CA LEU A 354 1.64 -16.34 65.69
C LEU A 354 0.70 -16.45 66.92
N PHE A 355 -0.59 -16.20 66.73
CA PHE A 355 -1.61 -16.30 67.78
C PHE A 355 -2.15 -17.72 67.96
N GLY A 356 -2.01 -18.58 66.95
CA GLY A 356 -2.52 -19.95 66.96
C GLY A 356 -1.49 -21.00 67.38
N ASP A 357 -0.19 -20.76 67.14
CA ASP A 357 0.86 -21.74 67.40
C ASP A 357 2.17 -21.07 67.90
N ILE A 358 2.20 -20.73 69.19
CA ILE A 358 3.38 -20.12 69.85
C ILE A 358 4.60 -21.05 69.78
N ALA A 359 4.38 -22.37 69.72
CA ALA A 359 5.45 -23.35 69.61
C ALA A 359 6.20 -23.26 68.27
N ALA A 360 5.54 -22.78 67.21
CA ALA A 360 6.19 -22.50 65.94
C ALA A 360 7.11 -21.25 65.97
N ALA A 361 6.89 -20.33 66.92
CA ALA A 361 7.64 -19.10 67.06
C ALA A 361 8.77 -19.17 68.13
N ALA A 362 8.68 -20.13 69.06
CA ALA A 362 9.71 -20.35 70.06
C ALA A 362 10.99 -20.93 69.43
N ASP A 363 12.15 -20.49 69.90
CA ASP A 363 13.44 -20.99 69.42
C ASP A 363 13.54 -22.50 69.69
N ALA A 364 13.87 -23.28 68.65
CA ALA A 364 14.03 -24.73 68.75
C ALA A 364 15.08 -25.16 69.79
N ARG A 365 16.04 -24.28 70.13
CA ARG A 365 17.05 -24.51 71.18
C ARG A 365 16.49 -24.52 72.60
N LEU A 366 15.28 -23.99 72.81
CA LEU A 366 14.58 -24.06 74.09
C LEU A 366 14.00 -25.46 74.34
N CYS A 367 13.99 -26.36 73.35
CA CYS A 367 13.59 -27.78 73.49
C CYS A 367 12.21 -28.00 74.16
N GLY A 368 11.31 -27.01 74.13
CA GLY A 368 10.02 -27.05 74.81
C GLY A 368 10.06 -26.79 76.33
N ASP A 369 11.21 -26.39 76.87
CA ASP A 369 11.40 -26.03 78.28
C ASP A 369 11.08 -24.55 78.54
N TYR A 370 9.81 -24.21 78.36
CA TYR A 370 9.27 -22.88 78.66
C TYR A 370 7.79 -22.99 79.04
N ASP A 371 7.30 -22.06 79.85
CA ASP A 371 5.86 -21.97 80.09
C ASP A 371 5.17 -21.33 78.86
N PRO A 372 4.22 -22.03 78.22
CA PRO A 372 3.58 -21.54 77.01
C PRO A 372 2.79 -20.25 77.23
N ASN A 373 2.29 -19.99 78.44
CA ASN A 373 1.55 -18.76 78.77
C ASN A 373 2.50 -17.57 78.96
N GLU A 374 3.65 -17.78 79.59
CA GLU A 374 4.68 -16.74 79.72
C GLU A 374 5.31 -16.42 78.35
N ALA A 375 5.58 -17.45 77.54
CA ALA A 375 6.04 -17.27 76.17
C ALA A 375 5.01 -16.52 75.31
N ALA A 376 3.72 -16.84 75.44
CA ALA A 376 2.63 -16.11 74.80
C ALA A 376 2.63 -14.63 75.20
N LEU A 377 2.76 -14.35 76.50
CA LEU A 377 2.73 -13.01 77.07
C LEU A 377 3.89 -12.17 76.53
N VAL A 378 5.10 -12.69 76.57
CA VAL A 378 6.31 -12.00 76.09
C VAL A 378 6.23 -11.76 74.58
N LEU A 379 5.71 -12.71 73.81
CA LEU A 379 5.55 -12.58 72.36
C LEU A 379 4.50 -11.51 72.00
N LYS A 380 3.34 -11.53 72.67
CA LYS A 380 2.29 -10.50 72.50
C LYS A 380 2.79 -9.11 72.93
N LEU A 381 3.54 -9.02 74.04
CA LEU A 381 4.11 -7.77 74.53
C LEU A 381 5.19 -7.23 73.59
N GLY A 382 6.07 -8.08 73.08
CA GLY A 382 7.09 -7.71 72.08
C GLY A 382 6.48 -7.16 70.79
N LEU A 383 5.35 -7.74 70.37
CA LEU A 383 4.58 -7.25 69.22
C LEU A 383 3.95 -5.88 69.48
N LEU A 384 3.39 -5.66 70.67
CA LEU A 384 2.85 -4.37 71.09
C LEU A 384 3.94 -3.29 71.18
N CYS A 385 5.12 -3.63 71.69
CA CYS A 385 6.29 -2.74 71.72
C CYS A 385 6.82 -2.39 70.32
N SER A 386 6.59 -3.28 69.34
CA SER A 386 7.03 -3.11 67.95
C SER A 386 5.99 -2.42 67.05
N HIS A 387 4.95 -1.82 67.64
CA HIS A 387 3.87 -1.18 66.91
C HIS A 387 4.39 -0.11 65.92
N PRO A 388 3.92 -0.03 64.66
CA PRO A 388 4.44 0.94 63.68
C PRO A 388 4.17 2.40 64.08
N VAL A 389 3.09 2.66 64.82
CA VAL A 389 2.77 3.99 65.38
C VAL A 389 3.38 4.12 66.76
N ALA A 390 4.32 5.06 66.93
CA ALA A 390 5.07 5.25 68.18
C ALA A 390 4.18 5.58 69.39
N ALA A 391 3.07 6.29 69.18
CA ALA A 391 2.14 6.69 70.24
C ALA A 391 1.32 5.51 70.81
N GLU A 392 1.23 4.39 70.11
CA GLU A 392 0.49 3.20 70.55
C GLU A 392 1.38 2.18 71.27
N ARG A 393 2.71 2.40 71.27
CA ARG A 393 3.65 1.54 72.00
C ARG A 393 3.51 1.79 73.50
N PRO A 394 3.53 0.74 74.35
CA PRO A 394 3.49 0.91 75.79
C PRO A 394 4.76 1.63 76.29
N SER A 395 4.61 2.41 77.36
CA SER A 395 5.76 2.93 78.09
C SER A 395 6.47 1.82 78.84
N MET A 396 7.77 1.99 79.16
CA MET A 396 8.51 0.97 79.91
C MET A 396 7.89 0.62 81.27
N ARG A 397 7.19 1.58 81.90
CA ARG A 397 6.45 1.32 83.14
C ARG A 397 5.32 0.30 82.92
N GLN A 398 4.60 0.41 81.81
CA GLN A 398 3.52 -0.51 81.46
C GLN A 398 4.07 -1.89 81.05
N VAL A 399 5.19 -1.93 80.32
CA VAL A 399 5.89 -3.19 79.97
C VAL A 399 6.22 -4.01 81.21
N VAL A 400 6.79 -3.38 82.24
CA VAL A 400 7.11 -4.07 83.50
C VAL A 400 5.84 -4.55 84.21
N GLN A 401 4.80 -3.72 84.28
CA GLN A 401 3.51 -4.11 84.89
C GLN A 401 2.84 -5.29 84.17
N PHE A 402 3.00 -5.41 82.86
CA PHE A 402 2.50 -6.56 82.09
C PHE A 402 3.30 -7.83 82.39
N LEU A 403 4.62 -7.72 82.53
CA LEU A 403 5.49 -8.86 82.85
C LEU A 403 5.32 -9.36 84.29
N ASP A 404 5.11 -8.46 85.25
CA ASP A 404 4.87 -8.81 86.65
C ASP A 404 3.44 -9.35 86.90
N GLY A 405 2.56 -9.29 85.90
CA GLY A 405 1.17 -9.77 85.99
C GLY A 405 0.21 -8.82 86.71
N ASP A 406 0.67 -7.61 87.04
CA ASP A 406 -0.10 -6.58 87.76
C ASP A 406 -1.25 -6.00 86.91
N VAL A 407 -1.13 -6.03 85.58
CA VAL A 407 -2.12 -5.53 84.62
C VAL A 407 -2.26 -6.54 83.48
N ALA A 408 -3.50 -6.84 83.07
CA ALA A 408 -3.76 -7.72 81.93
C ALA A 408 -3.41 -7.02 80.60
N LEU A 409 -2.77 -7.77 79.69
CA LEU A 409 -2.45 -7.29 78.34
C LEU A 409 -3.75 -7.04 77.54
N PRO A 410 -3.89 -5.91 76.82
CA PRO A 410 -5.06 -5.70 75.95
C PRO A 410 -5.15 -6.77 74.86
N GLU A 411 -6.32 -7.38 74.66
CA GLU A 411 -6.56 -8.26 73.51
C GLU A 411 -6.64 -7.43 72.22
N PRO A 412 -5.89 -7.77 71.16
CA PRO A 412 -5.92 -7.02 69.92
C PRO A 412 -7.23 -7.25 69.16
N GLU A 413 -7.89 -6.18 68.76
CA GLU A 413 -9.07 -6.25 67.88
C GLU A 413 -8.70 -6.91 66.52
N PRO A 414 -9.59 -7.71 65.90
CA PRO A 414 -9.29 -8.48 64.68
C PRO A 414 -8.92 -7.61 63.47
N THR A 415 -9.18 -6.31 63.57
CA THR A 415 -8.90 -5.30 62.54
C THR A 415 -7.50 -4.70 62.62
N TYR A 416 -6.53 -5.39 63.25
CA TYR A 416 -5.11 -5.01 63.15
C TYR A 416 -4.63 -5.12 61.70
N ARG A 417 -4.83 -4.03 60.96
CA ARG A 417 -4.48 -3.82 59.56
C ARG A 417 -3.03 -4.25 59.36
N SER A 418 -2.80 -5.12 58.37
CA SER A 418 -1.47 -5.60 57.97
C SER A 418 -0.45 -4.45 57.95
N PHE A 419 0.79 -4.70 58.39
CA PHE A 419 1.89 -3.72 58.38
C PHE A 419 2.03 -3.02 57.02
N THR A 420 1.73 -3.73 55.93
CA THR A 420 1.72 -3.16 54.58
C THR A 420 0.57 -2.18 54.33
N THR A 421 -0.60 -2.39 54.94
CA THR A 421 -1.77 -1.50 54.81
C THR A 421 -1.62 -0.24 55.64
N LEU A 422 -1.02 -0.31 56.85
CA LEU A 422 -0.76 0.91 57.65
C LEU A 422 0.34 1.78 57.04
N ALA A 423 1.43 1.17 56.55
CA ALA A 423 2.51 1.89 55.87
C ALA A 423 2.03 2.60 54.59
N MET A 424 1.04 2.04 53.90
CA MET A 424 0.40 2.70 52.76
C MET A 424 -0.52 3.86 53.15
N MET A 425 -1.09 3.87 54.36
CA MET A 425 -1.90 5.00 54.84
C MET A 425 -1.05 6.14 55.40
N GLN A 426 0.12 5.88 55.98
CA GLN A 426 1.07 6.94 56.39
C GLN A 426 1.67 7.70 55.21
N ASN A 427 1.72 7.09 54.02
CA ASN A 427 2.16 7.76 52.80
C ASN A 427 1.06 8.59 52.10
N ALA A 428 -0.17 8.61 52.64
CA ALA A 428 -1.29 9.35 52.06
C ALA A 428 -1.37 10.80 52.58
N ASP A 429 -0.78 11.10 53.73
CA ASP A 429 -0.61 12.47 54.22
C ASP A 429 0.82 12.94 53.92
N GLY A 430 0.91 14.01 53.14
CA GLY A 430 2.12 14.46 52.46
C GLY A 430 3.35 14.68 53.35
N PHE A 431 4.51 14.53 52.72
CA PHE A 431 5.78 15.06 53.18
C PHE A 431 5.62 16.55 53.54
N ASP A 432 5.54 16.86 54.83
CA ASP A 432 5.92 18.18 55.31
C ASP A 432 7.40 18.14 55.69
N SER A 433 8.19 18.84 54.87
CA SER A 433 9.58 19.12 55.12
C SER A 433 9.69 20.00 56.37
N CYS A 434 10.13 19.41 57.48
CA CYS A 434 10.70 20.16 58.59
C CYS A 434 12.15 19.73 58.78
N ALA A 435 13.01 20.19 57.87
CA ALA A 435 14.38 20.48 58.21
C ALA A 435 14.37 21.71 59.13
N VAL A 436 14.25 21.47 60.44
CA VAL A 436 14.47 22.50 61.46
C VAL A 436 15.69 22.08 62.27
N SER A 437 16.81 22.66 61.89
CA SER A 437 18.05 22.76 62.66
C SER A 437 17.81 23.41 64.02
N TYR A 438 18.29 22.81 65.12
CA TYR A 438 18.63 23.48 66.39
C TYR A 438 19.57 22.56 67.22
N PRO A 439 20.28 23.05 68.25
CA PRO A 439 21.57 23.72 68.14
C PRO A 439 22.67 22.94 68.88
N SER A 440 23.93 23.20 68.55
CA SER A 440 25.07 22.76 69.35
C SER A 440 24.99 23.35 70.76
N THR A 441 25.10 22.51 71.80
CA THR A 441 25.46 22.99 73.15
C THR A 441 26.74 22.30 73.61
N SER A 442 27.71 23.15 73.91
CA SER A 442 29.04 22.90 74.45
C SER A 442 29.04 22.34 75.87
N THR A 443 30.00 21.48 76.17
CA THR A 443 30.65 21.44 77.49
C THR A 443 32.15 21.57 77.32
N SER A 444 32.65 22.70 77.82
CA SER A 444 34.05 23.06 78.06
C SER A 444 34.72 22.15 79.09
N ILE A 445 36.00 21.84 78.90
CA ILE A 445 37.04 21.78 79.95
C ILE A 445 38.41 22.13 79.31
N ASP A 446 39.00 23.18 79.88
CA ASP A 446 40.40 23.56 80.08
C ASP A 446 41.42 23.78 78.93
N GLY A 447 41.86 25.04 78.85
CA GLY A 447 43.22 25.40 79.30
C GLY A 447 44.39 25.17 78.34
N ALA A 448 44.63 26.17 77.48
CA ALA A 448 45.78 26.46 76.60
C ALA A 448 47.21 26.08 77.09
N PRO A 449 48.27 26.18 76.23
CA PRO A 449 48.31 26.21 74.75
C PRO A 449 49.36 25.24 74.12
N SER A 450 49.21 24.88 72.84
CA SER A 450 50.36 24.72 71.92
C SER A 450 49.99 24.46 70.44
N VAL A 451 50.62 25.29 69.57
CA VAL A 451 51.32 24.97 68.30
C VAL A 451 50.53 24.60 67.01
N LEU A 452 50.53 25.59 66.10
CA LEU A 452 50.73 25.59 64.62
C LEU A 452 49.90 24.70 63.67
N SER A 453 49.25 25.37 62.70
CA SER A 453 49.46 25.28 61.23
C SER A 453 48.13 25.47 60.48
N GLY A 454 47.90 26.62 59.84
CA GLY A 454 48.02 26.79 58.37
C GLY A 454 46.63 26.66 57.71
N GLY A 455 45.98 27.68 57.16
CA GLY A 455 46.45 28.78 56.31
C GLY A 455 46.42 28.30 54.86
N ARG A 456 45.58 28.81 53.96
CA ARG A 456 44.58 29.88 54.03
C ARG A 456 43.64 29.74 52.84
#